data_AF-A0A3B0X3T1-F1
#
_entry.id   AF-A0A3B0X3T1-F1
#
_cell.length_a   1.000
_cell.length_b   1.000
_cell.length_c   1.000
_cell.angle_alpha   90.00
_cell.angle_beta   90.00
_cell.angle_gamma   90.00
#
_symmetry.space_group_name_H-M   'P 1'
#
loop_
_entity.id
_entity.type
_entity.pdbx_description
1 polymer ?
#
loop_
_entity_poly.entity_id
_entity_poly.type
_entity_poly.pdbx_seq_one_letter_code
_entity_poly.pdbx_strand_id
1 'polypeptide(L)'
;MTDKQFITIKIDATDLENFCEQLLKRSRDITKTHDALITLESFISVFARPSHGTKEYQLIENTINKITELSRQQLLKQNTVDLIDALKHCNAKTLAAIHTPLSRNGFYQILQSAIEKISDDDIRLIMLWSANWIKEARELAQNASDFPDAMDFKKAEIRFEEFQAISDIDKVLNNG
;
A
#
# COMPACT_ATOMS: atom_id res chain seq x y z
N MET A 1 31.94 18.48 30.81
CA MET A 1 30.76 17.61 30.97
C MET A 1 29.58 18.36 30.36
N THR A 2 29.05 17.92 29.23
CA THR A 2 27.83 18.49 28.66
C THR A 2 26.65 17.94 29.44
N ASP A 3 25.98 18.81 30.22
CA ASP A 3 24.69 18.50 30.84
C ASP A 3 23.72 18.09 29.74
N LYS A 4 23.42 16.79 29.66
CA LYS A 4 22.37 16.31 28.77
C LYS A 4 21.04 16.74 29.37
N GLN A 5 20.35 17.64 28.67
CA GLN A 5 18.98 18.01 28.99
C GLN A 5 18.05 16.88 28.51
N PHE A 6 17.20 16.39 29.42
CA PHE A 6 16.23 15.34 29.12
C PHE A 6 14.82 15.83 29.43
N ILE A 7 13.85 15.32 28.68
CA ILE A 7 12.43 15.41 29.00
C ILE A 7 11.91 14.00 29.26
N THR A 8 10.98 13.86 30.20
CA THR A 8 10.32 12.58 30.51
C THR A 8 8.93 12.59 29.89
N ILE A 9 8.70 11.66 28.96
CA ILE A 9 7.38 11.41 28.37
C ILE A 9 6.78 10.20 29.07
N LYS A 10 5.54 10.31 29.54
CA LYS A 10 4.77 9.20 30.10
C LYS A 10 3.65 8.86 29.15
N ILE A 11 3.49 7.58 28.86
CA ILE A 11 2.44 7.06 27.99
C ILE A 11 1.60 6.11 28.84
N ASP A 12 0.34 6.45 29.00
CA ASP A 12 -0.67 5.57 29.57
C ASP A 12 -1.36 4.80 28.44
N ALA A 13 -1.67 3.52 28.67
CA ALA A 13 -2.25 2.67 27.64
C ALA A 13 -3.68 3.09 27.26
N THR A 14 -4.48 3.56 28.23
CA THR A 14 -5.84 4.03 28.01
C THR A 14 -5.84 5.37 27.27
N ASP A 15 -4.97 6.31 27.66
CA ASP A 15 -4.84 7.58 26.95
C ASP A 15 -4.33 7.39 25.51
N LEU A 16 -3.39 6.45 25.31
CA LEU A 16 -2.90 6.08 23.98
C LEU A 16 -4.00 5.48 23.10
N GLU A 17 -4.78 4.53 23.64
CA GLU A 17 -5.91 3.93 22.91
C GLU A 17 -6.91 5.01 22.49
N ASN A 18 -7.31 5.89 23.43
CA ASN A 18 -8.23 6.99 23.15
C ASN A 18 -7.70 7.94 22.08
N PHE A 19 -6.42 8.30 22.14
CA PHE A 19 -5.78 9.17 21.15
C PHE A 19 -5.81 8.53 19.76
N CYS A 20 -5.36 7.29 19.64
CA CYS A 20 -5.28 6.58 18.37
C CYS A 20 -6.67 6.31 17.78
N GLU A 21 -7.68 5.98 18.61
CA GLU A 21 -9.07 5.85 18.16
C GLU A 21 -9.65 7.17 17.63
N GLN A 22 -9.38 8.30 18.32
CA GLN A 22 -9.84 9.60 17.85
C GLN A 22 -9.17 9.98 16.53
N LEU A 23 -7.89 9.64 16.38
CA LEU A 23 -7.14 9.87 15.15
C LEU A 23 -7.71 9.06 13.99
N LEU A 24 -8.10 7.79 14.21
CA LEU A 24 -8.81 6.99 13.22
C LEU A 24 -10.20 7.56 12.87
N LYS A 25 -11.00 7.91 13.87
CA LYS A 25 -12.38 8.42 13.68
C LYS A 25 -12.43 9.75 12.91
N ARG A 26 -11.43 10.62 13.09
CA ARG A 26 -11.40 11.96 12.51
C ARG A 26 -10.66 12.05 11.18
N SER A 27 -9.97 10.98 10.78
CA SER A 27 -9.15 11.03 9.58
C SER A 27 -10.00 11.12 8.31
N ARG A 28 -9.57 12.01 7.41
CA ARG A 28 -10.06 12.07 6.02
C ARG A 28 -9.13 11.33 5.06
N ASP A 29 -7.96 10.92 5.53
CA ASP A 29 -6.88 10.33 4.73
C ASP A 29 -6.27 9.17 5.53
N ILE A 30 -6.81 7.97 5.27
CA ILE A 30 -6.43 6.77 6.01
C ILE A 30 -4.95 6.40 5.80
N THR A 31 -4.37 6.75 4.65
CA THR A 31 -2.94 6.56 4.37
C THR A 31 -2.09 7.38 5.33
N LYS A 32 -2.34 8.70 5.42
CA LYS A 32 -1.61 9.55 6.37
C LYS A 32 -1.79 9.13 7.82
N THR A 33 -2.98 8.65 8.16
CA THR A 33 -3.25 8.12 9.50
C THR A 33 -2.47 6.85 9.79
N HIS A 34 -2.41 5.91 8.84
CA HIS A 34 -1.63 4.69 8.99
C HIS A 34 -0.14 5.01 9.16
N ASP A 35 0.42 5.89 8.32
CA ASP A 35 1.82 6.32 8.41
C ASP A 35 2.15 6.98 9.76
N ALA A 36 1.23 7.79 10.29
CA ALA A 36 1.37 8.40 11.60
C ALA A 36 1.37 7.36 12.73
N LEU A 37 0.53 6.32 12.64
CA LEU A 37 0.49 5.23 13.63
C LEU A 37 1.77 4.40 13.59
N ILE A 38 2.29 4.06 12.40
CA ILE A 38 3.58 3.37 12.23
C ILE A 38 4.74 4.21 12.80
N THR A 39 4.69 5.53 12.58
CA THR A 39 5.69 6.46 13.12
C THR A 39 5.62 6.49 14.65
N LEU A 40 4.41 6.50 15.23
CA LEU A 40 4.20 6.47 16.68
C LEU A 40 4.68 5.15 17.29
N GLU A 41 4.39 4.02 16.66
CA GLU A 41 4.88 2.70 17.07
C GLU A 41 6.41 2.66 17.09
N SER A 42 7.05 3.14 16.00
CA SER A 42 8.50 3.23 15.89
C SER A 42 9.10 4.15 16.96
N PHE A 43 8.46 5.29 17.22
CA PHE A 43 8.87 6.22 18.27
C PHE A 43 8.84 5.54 19.65
N ILE A 44 7.74 4.89 20.02
CA ILE A 44 7.61 4.20 21.30
C ILE A 44 8.66 3.08 21.42
N SER A 45 8.82 2.26 20.37
CA SER A 45 9.81 1.17 20.36
C SER A 45 11.24 1.67 20.58
N VAL A 46 11.60 2.82 19.99
CA VAL A 46 12.94 3.41 20.12
C VAL A 46 13.16 4.04 21.49
N PHE A 47 12.21 4.83 21.99
CA PHE A 47 12.40 5.65 23.20
C PHE A 47 11.99 4.94 24.50
N ALA A 48 11.20 3.86 24.42
CA ALA A 48 10.81 3.04 25.58
C ALA A 48 11.67 1.76 25.74
N ARG A 49 12.81 1.66 25.06
CA ARG A 49 13.77 0.53 25.19
C ARG A 49 14.07 0.10 26.63
N PRO A 50 14.29 1.01 27.60
CA PRO A 50 14.55 0.61 28.99
C PRO A 50 13.39 -0.15 29.65
N SER A 51 12.17 0.01 29.11
CA SER A 51 10.95 -0.65 29.58
C SER A 51 10.60 -1.89 28.76
N HIS A 52 11.43 -2.29 27.78
CA HIS A 52 11.19 -3.52 27.00
C HIS A 52 11.10 -4.74 27.93
N GLY A 53 10.10 -5.58 27.70
CA GLY A 53 9.85 -6.78 28.50
C GLY A 53 9.04 -6.56 29.78
N THR A 54 8.69 -5.31 30.15
CA THR A 54 7.73 -5.09 31.24
C THR A 54 6.29 -5.29 30.77
N LYS A 55 5.39 -5.53 31.73
CA LYS A 55 3.96 -5.71 31.45
C LYS A 55 3.33 -4.44 30.88
N GLU A 56 3.78 -3.28 31.35
CA GLU A 56 3.30 -1.97 30.92
C GLU A 56 3.68 -1.71 29.46
N TYR A 57 4.93 -2.02 29.08
CA TYR A 57 5.38 -1.90 27.70
C TYR A 57 4.61 -2.86 26.79
N GLN A 58 4.44 -4.13 27.20
CA GLN A 58 3.66 -5.10 26.42
C GLN A 58 2.21 -4.66 26.23
N LEU A 59 1.60 -4.02 27.23
CA LEU A 59 0.24 -3.49 27.10
C LEU A 59 0.19 -2.37 26.04
N ILE A 60 1.13 -1.42 26.10
CA ILE A 60 1.24 -0.32 25.12
C ILE A 60 1.50 -0.86 23.71
N GLU A 61 2.42 -1.79 23.57
CA GLU A 61 2.78 -2.44 22.30
C GLU A 61 1.58 -3.19 21.71
N ASN A 62 0.86 -3.97 22.51
CA ASN A 62 -0.35 -4.66 22.05
C ASN A 62 -1.45 -3.69 21.62
N THR A 63 -1.64 -2.59 22.37
CA THR A 63 -2.61 -1.55 22.03
C THR A 63 -2.27 -0.90 20.69
N ILE A 64 -1.03 -0.47 20.48
CA ILE A 64 -0.65 0.17 19.21
C ILE A 64 -0.72 -0.82 18.05
N ASN A 65 -0.27 -2.07 18.23
CA ASN A 65 -0.35 -3.10 17.19
C ASN A 65 -1.79 -3.39 16.76
N LYS A 66 -2.71 -3.51 17.73
CA LYS A 66 -4.15 -3.68 17.44
C LYS A 66 -4.70 -2.52 16.62
N ILE A 67 -4.34 -1.28 16.95
CA ILE A 67 -4.87 -0.10 16.28
C ILE A 67 -4.23 0.10 14.90
N THR A 68 -2.93 -0.12 14.78
CA THR A 68 -2.20 -0.15 13.51
C THR A 68 -2.81 -1.19 12.58
N GLU A 69 -3.13 -2.40 13.07
CA GLU A 69 -3.79 -3.44 12.28
C GLU A 69 -5.20 -3.02 11.81
N LEU A 70 -6.01 -2.40 12.69
CA LEU A 70 -7.31 -1.85 12.30
C LEU A 70 -7.17 -0.80 11.19
N SER A 71 -6.19 0.10 11.31
CA SER A 71 -5.93 1.12 10.29
C SER A 71 -5.47 0.51 8.96
N ARG A 72 -4.64 -0.55 9.01
CA ARG A 72 -4.20 -1.31 7.84
C ARG A 72 -5.38 -1.96 7.12
N GLN A 73 -6.32 -2.56 7.86
CA GLN A 73 -7.52 -3.14 7.28
C GLN A 73 -8.41 -2.09 6.60
N GLN A 74 -8.55 -0.91 7.20
CA GLN A 74 -9.28 0.21 6.59
C GLN A 74 -8.59 0.70 5.31
N LEU A 75 -7.26 0.83 5.33
CA LEU A 75 -6.46 1.20 4.16
C LEU A 75 -6.62 0.17 3.03
N LEU A 76 -6.52 -1.12 3.31
CA LEU A 76 -6.73 -2.17 2.31
C LEU A 76 -8.15 -2.14 1.74
N LYS A 77 -9.16 -1.90 2.58
CA LYS A 77 -10.55 -1.77 2.13
C LYS A 77 -10.73 -0.58 1.19
N GLN A 78 -10.14 0.57 1.52
CA GLN A 78 -10.16 1.76 0.67
C GLN A 78 -9.45 1.51 -0.66
N ASN A 79 -8.21 0.99 -0.61
CA ASN A 79 -7.46 0.65 -1.82
C ASN A 79 -8.18 -0.39 -2.69
N THR A 80 -8.94 -1.31 -2.10
CA THR A 80 -9.77 -2.26 -2.87
C THR A 80 -10.88 -1.55 -3.64
N VAL A 81 -11.54 -0.56 -3.03
CA VAL A 81 -12.58 0.24 -3.70
C VAL A 81 -11.98 1.04 -4.85
N ASP A 82 -10.86 1.72 -4.59
CA ASP A 82 -10.17 2.53 -5.60
C ASP A 82 -9.59 1.64 -6.73
N LEU A 83 -9.15 0.42 -6.39
CA LEU A 83 -8.68 -0.56 -7.36
C LEU A 83 -9.80 -1.03 -8.28
N ILE A 84 -10.99 -1.32 -7.74
CA ILE A 84 -12.16 -1.70 -8.55
C ILE A 84 -12.50 -0.60 -9.55
N ASP A 85 -12.51 0.65 -9.11
CA ASP A 85 -12.80 1.79 -9.98
C ASP A 85 -11.72 1.94 -11.08
N ALA A 86 -10.44 1.86 -10.70
CA ALA A 86 -9.32 1.95 -11.63
C ALA A 86 -9.31 0.81 -12.66
N LEU A 87 -9.66 -0.42 -12.25
CA LEU A 87 -9.79 -1.58 -13.13
C LEU A 87 -10.92 -1.39 -14.14
N LYS A 88 -12.11 -0.98 -13.69
CA LYS A 88 -13.27 -0.74 -14.57
C LYS A 88 -12.99 0.34 -15.61
N HIS A 89 -12.24 1.37 -15.24
CA HIS A 89 -11.85 2.43 -16.15
C HIS A 89 -10.55 2.15 -16.92
N CYS A 90 -9.94 0.97 -16.78
CA CYS A 90 -8.72 0.60 -17.47
C CYS A 90 -7.59 1.66 -17.30
N ASN A 91 -7.48 2.23 -16.10
CA ASN A 91 -6.63 3.39 -15.85
C ASN A 91 -5.25 2.98 -15.31
N ALA A 92 -4.30 2.79 -16.22
CA ALA A 92 -2.92 2.41 -15.93
C ALA A 92 -2.26 3.26 -14.83
N LYS A 93 -2.44 4.58 -14.87
CA LYS A 93 -1.84 5.53 -13.92
C LYS A 93 -2.35 5.32 -12.51
N THR A 94 -3.67 5.19 -12.36
CA THR A 94 -4.29 4.96 -11.05
C THR A 94 -3.94 3.57 -10.52
N LEU A 95 -3.93 2.55 -11.38
CA LEU A 95 -3.48 1.20 -11.01
C LEU A 95 -2.04 1.19 -10.50
N ALA A 96 -1.14 1.91 -11.17
CA ALA A 96 0.24 2.09 -10.72
C ALA A 96 0.33 2.83 -9.38
N ALA A 97 -0.48 3.86 -9.17
CA ALA A 97 -0.50 4.63 -7.93
C ALA A 97 -0.99 3.81 -6.72
N ILE A 98 -1.89 2.85 -6.94
CA ILE A 98 -2.35 1.91 -5.91
C ILE A 98 -1.32 0.78 -5.70
N HIS A 99 -0.72 0.28 -6.77
CA HIS A 99 0.26 -0.82 -6.73
C HIS A 99 1.58 -0.42 -6.06
N THR A 100 2.15 0.72 -6.45
CA THR A 100 3.50 1.17 -6.03
C THR A 100 3.72 1.20 -4.51
N PRO A 101 2.82 1.76 -3.68
CA PRO A 101 3.03 1.82 -2.24
C PRO A 101 2.79 0.48 -1.52
N LEU A 102 2.19 -0.51 -2.18
CA LEU A 102 1.86 -1.79 -1.56
C LEU A 102 2.99 -2.81 -1.76
N SER A 103 3.16 -3.68 -0.76
CA SER A 103 3.93 -4.91 -0.99
C SER A 103 3.20 -5.78 -2.01
N ARG A 104 3.94 -6.66 -2.72
CA ARG A 104 3.32 -7.61 -3.66
C ARG A 104 2.18 -8.40 -3.02
N ASN A 105 2.39 -8.91 -1.80
CA ASN A 105 1.35 -9.64 -1.06
C ASN A 105 0.13 -8.76 -0.74
N GLY A 106 0.36 -7.51 -0.33
CA GLY A 106 -0.73 -6.56 -0.09
C GLY A 106 -1.53 -6.25 -1.35
N PHE A 107 -0.84 -6.07 -2.49
CA PHE A 107 -1.49 -5.87 -3.78
C PHE A 107 -2.31 -7.09 -4.21
N TYR A 108 -1.75 -8.31 -4.14
CA TYR A 108 -2.49 -9.53 -4.46
C TYR A 108 -3.74 -9.71 -3.59
N GLN A 109 -3.65 -9.40 -2.29
CA GLN A 109 -4.78 -9.50 -1.39
C GLN A 109 -5.95 -8.58 -1.82
N ILE A 110 -5.66 -7.32 -2.16
CA ILE A 110 -6.71 -6.39 -2.60
C ILE A 110 -7.21 -6.70 -4.01
N LEU A 111 -6.34 -7.21 -4.89
CA LEU A 111 -6.71 -7.62 -6.24
C LEU A 111 -7.67 -8.79 -6.21
N GLN A 112 -7.40 -9.83 -5.41
CA GLN A 112 -8.33 -10.95 -5.23
C GLN A 112 -9.69 -10.47 -4.70
N SER A 113 -9.66 -9.59 -3.69
CA SER A 113 -10.88 -9.00 -3.11
C SER A 113 -11.65 -8.10 -4.10
N ALA A 114 -10.95 -7.50 -5.07
CA ALA A 114 -11.56 -6.71 -6.13
C ALA A 114 -12.21 -7.60 -7.19
N ILE A 115 -11.52 -8.67 -7.62
CA ILE A 115 -12.02 -9.63 -8.60
C ILE A 115 -13.35 -10.24 -8.15
N GLU A 116 -13.46 -10.62 -6.87
CA GLU A 116 -14.70 -11.16 -6.28
C GLU A 116 -15.91 -10.20 -6.34
N LYS A 117 -15.69 -8.90 -6.60
CA LYS A 117 -16.71 -7.85 -6.61
C LYS A 117 -16.97 -7.27 -8.01
N ILE A 118 -16.19 -7.65 -9.00
CA ILE A 118 -16.31 -7.20 -10.38
C ILE A 118 -17.11 -8.25 -11.16
N SER A 119 -17.91 -7.81 -12.15
CA SER A 119 -18.70 -8.73 -12.96
C SER A 119 -17.82 -9.54 -13.92
N ASP A 120 -18.25 -10.75 -14.30
CA ASP A 120 -17.49 -11.59 -15.25
C ASP A 120 -17.24 -10.88 -16.59
N ASP A 121 -18.19 -10.05 -17.05
CA ASP A 121 -18.03 -9.28 -18.28
C ASP A 121 -16.99 -8.17 -18.14
N ASP A 122 -16.99 -7.44 -17.01
CA ASP A 122 -15.94 -6.46 -16.70
C ASP A 122 -14.56 -7.17 -16.57
N ILE A 123 -14.49 -8.34 -15.93
CA ILE A 123 -13.24 -9.12 -15.83
C ILE A 123 -12.71 -9.49 -17.21
N ARG A 124 -13.55 -9.98 -18.12
CA ARG A 124 -13.14 -10.30 -19.51
C ARG A 124 -12.61 -9.07 -20.24
N LEU A 125 -13.24 -7.91 -20.05
CA LEU A 125 -12.76 -6.65 -20.63
C LEU A 125 -11.38 -6.27 -20.07
N ILE A 126 -11.19 -6.37 -18.76
CA ILE A 126 -9.91 -6.09 -18.09
C ILE A 126 -8.83 -7.07 -18.55
N MET A 127 -9.15 -8.36 -18.69
CA MET A 127 -8.24 -9.39 -19.21
C MET A 127 -7.74 -9.04 -20.62
N LEU A 128 -8.66 -8.70 -21.52
CA LEU A 128 -8.31 -8.32 -22.89
C LEU A 128 -7.51 -7.02 -22.93
N TRP A 129 -7.95 -6.01 -22.17
CA TRP A 129 -7.27 -4.73 -22.08
C TRP A 129 -5.84 -4.86 -21.56
N SER A 130 -5.64 -5.55 -20.43
CA SER A 130 -4.33 -5.69 -19.80
C SER A 130 -3.33 -6.44 -20.68
N ALA A 131 -3.76 -7.52 -21.33
CA ALA A 131 -2.93 -8.27 -22.28
C ALA A 131 -2.49 -7.40 -23.47
N ASN A 132 -3.43 -6.66 -24.07
CA ASN A 132 -3.14 -5.76 -25.19
C ASN A 132 -2.23 -4.61 -24.77
N TRP A 133 -2.51 -3.99 -23.62
CA TRP A 133 -1.71 -2.88 -23.10
C TRP A 133 -0.27 -3.32 -22.84
N ILE A 134 -0.04 -4.50 -22.25
CA ILE A 134 1.31 -5.03 -22.01
C ILE A 134 2.04 -5.28 -23.33
N LYS A 135 1.34 -5.85 -24.31
CA LYS A 135 1.92 -6.11 -25.64
C LYS A 135 2.36 -4.80 -26.30
N GLU A 136 1.47 -3.82 -26.38
CA GLU A 136 1.77 -2.49 -26.94
C GLU A 136 2.91 -1.80 -26.19
N ALA A 137 2.90 -1.86 -24.85
CA ALA A 137 3.93 -1.27 -24.02
C ALA A 137 5.32 -1.90 -24.27
N ARG A 138 5.39 -3.23 -24.45
CA ARG A 138 6.63 -3.93 -24.82
C ARG A 138 7.12 -3.52 -26.20
N GLU A 139 6.23 -3.50 -27.20
CA GLU A 139 6.56 -3.13 -28.57
C GLU A 139 7.10 -1.68 -28.64
N LEU A 140 6.43 -0.74 -27.96
CA LEU A 140 6.88 0.65 -27.88
C LEU A 140 8.24 0.76 -27.19
N ALA A 141 8.42 0.11 -26.03
CA ALA A 141 9.68 0.14 -25.29
C ALA A 141 10.84 -0.52 -26.07
N GLN A 142 10.58 -1.58 -26.82
CA GLN A 142 11.58 -2.24 -27.66
C GLN A 142 11.96 -1.37 -28.86
N ASN A 143 10.98 -0.76 -29.54
CA ASN A 143 11.22 0.14 -30.66
C ASN A 143 11.95 1.43 -30.26
N ALA A 144 11.79 1.88 -29.02
CA ALA A 144 12.46 3.05 -28.47
C ALA A 144 13.92 2.77 -28.04
N SER A 145 14.29 1.51 -27.84
CA SER A 145 15.61 1.10 -27.42
C SER A 145 16.63 1.20 -28.56
N ASP A 146 17.83 1.69 -28.26
CA ASP A 146 18.96 1.68 -29.21
C ASP A 146 19.63 0.29 -29.29
N PHE A 147 19.21 -0.65 -28.44
CA PHE A 147 19.74 -2.01 -28.34
C PHE A 147 18.66 -3.05 -28.69
N PRO A 148 18.95 -4.03 -29.58
CA PRO A 148 17.96 -5.02 -30.05
C PRO A 148 17.29 -5.85 -28.95
N ASP A 149 18.03 -6.11 -27.86
CA ASP A 149 17.62 -6.99 -26.77
C ASP A 149 17.23 -6.24 -25.49
N ALA A 150 17.06 -4.92 -25.56
CA ALA A 150 16.65 -4.10 -24.42
C ALA A 150 15.31 -3.40 -24.67
N MET A 151 14.60 -3.13 -23.58
CA MET A 151 13.40 -2.29 -23.57
C MET A 151 13.73 -0.97 -22.88
N ASP A 152 13.38 0.16 -23.52
CA ASP A 152 13.51 1.50 -22.95
C ASP A 152 12.12 2.11 -22.70
N PHE A 153 11.54 1.77 -21.55
CA PHE A 153 10.25 2.31 -21.12
C PHE A 153 10.25 3.83 -20.99
N LYS A 154 11.40 4.42 -20.58
CA LYS A 154 11.51 5.86 -20.39
C LYS A 154 11.42 6.59 -21.74
N LYS A 155 12.13 6.12 -22.77
CA LYS A 155 12.05 6.70 -24.12
C LYS A 155 10.69 6.45 -24.79
N ALA A 156 10.03 5.33 -24.48
CA ALA A 156 8.66 5.07 -24.92
C ALA A 156 7.59 5.86 -24.16
N GLU A 157 7.99 6.75 -23.23
CA GLU A 157 7.07 7.54 -22.40
C GLU A 157 6.11 6.70 -21.54
N ILE A 158 6.51 5.47 -21.23
CA ILE A 158 5.76 4.54 -20.38
C ILE A 158 6.43 4.52 -19.01
N ARG A 159 5.65 4.74 -17.97
CA ARG A 159 6.17 4.59 -16.61
C ARG A 159 6.37 3.11 -16.30
N PHE A 160 7.55 2.76 -15.80
CA PHE A 160 7.83 1.38 -15.43
C PHE A 160 6.84 0.86 -14.36
N GLU A 161 6.38 1.73 -13.46
CA GLU A 161 5.39 1.36 -12.44
C GLU A 161 4.04 0.96 -13.06
N GLU A 162 3.62 1.61 -14.15
CA GLU A 162 2.41 1.22 -14.91
C GLU A 162 2.58 -0.16 -15.53
N PHE A 163 3.74 -0.38 -16.16
CA PHE A 163 4.06 -1.67 -16.75
C PHE A 163 4.07 -2.80 -15.72
N GLN A 164 4.68 -2.58 -14.56
CA GLN A 164 4.74 -3.56 -13.49
C GLN A 164 3.35 -3.86 -12.91
N ALA A 165 2.54 -2.82 -12.65
CA ALA A 165 1.20 -2.97 -12.10
C ALA A 165 0.29 -3.78 -13.04
N ILE A 166 0.27 -3.43 -14.33
CA ILE A 166 -0.57 -4.11 -15.32
C ILE A 166 -0.05 -5.54 -15.56
N SER A 167 1.26 -5.74 -15.59
CA SER A 167 1.85 -7.09 -15.69
C SER A 167 1.44 -8.00 -14.54
N ASP A 168 1.34 -7.48 -13.32
CA ASP A 168 0.93 -8.28 -12.16
C ASP A 168 -0.58 -8.56 -12.17
N ILE A 169 -1.40 -7.62 -12.68
CA ILE A 169 -2.84 -7.82 -12.91
C ILE A 169 -3.08 -8.90 -13.97
N ASP A 170 -2.43 -8.76 -15.14
CA ASP A 170 -2.54 -9.70 -16.25
C ASP A 170 -2.15 -11.13 -15.84
N LYS A 171 -1.07 -11.28 -15.07
CA LYS A 171 -0.68 -12.59 -14.53
C LYS A 171 -1.79 -13.24 -13.71
N VAL A 172 -2.48 -12.47 -12.86
CA VAL A 172 -3.54 -13.01 -12.01
C VAL A 172 -4.79 -13.35 -12.82
N LEU A 173 -5.15 -12.51 -13.78
CA LEU A 173 -6.40 -12.68 -14.53
C LEU A 173 -6.29 -13.66 -15.70
N ASN A 174 -5.16 -13.67 -16.40
CA ASN A 174 -4.95 -14.45 -17.62
C ASN A 174 -4.08 -15.70 -17.43
N ASN A 175 -3.29 -15.78 -16.35
CA ASN A 175 -2.39 -16.92 -16.08
C ASN A 175 -2.63 -17.58 -14.70
N GLY A 176 -3.68 -17.16 -13.99
CA GLY A 176 -4.11 -17.71 -12.70
C GLY A 176 -5.06 -18.89 -12.83
#